data_AF-A0A926RDJ7-F1
#
_entry.id   AF-A0A926RDJ7-F1
#
_cell.length_a   1.000
_cell.length_b   1.000
_cell.length_c   1.000
_cell.angle_alpha   90.00
_cell.angle_beta   90.00
_cell.angle_gamma   90.00
#
_symmetry.space_group_name_H-M   'P 1'
#
loop_
_entity.id
_entity.type
_entity.pdbx_description
1 polymer ?
#
loop_
_entity_poly.entity_id
_entity_poly.type
_entity_poly.pdbx_seq_one_letter_code
_entity_poly.pdbx_strand_id
1 'polypeptide(L)' 'MKTKKKFSSDIDLNKSSKSCSPCKLECEKIDKRINQRKMSQIKTKEVPHILKVFNF' A
#
# COMPACT_ATOMS: atom_id res chain seq x y z
N MET A 1 0.66 23.99 -32.13
CA MET A 1 0.51 22.52 -32.02
C MET A 1 0.34 22.17 -30.54
N LYS A 2 -0.86 21.78 -30.08
CA LYS A 2 -1.05 21.35 -28.68
C LYS A 2 -0.47 19.94 -28.55
N THR A 3 0.70 19.81 -27.94
CA THR A 3 1.32 18.52 -27.65
C THR A 3 0.39 17.75 -26.72
N LYS A 4 -0.34 16.75 -27.25
CA LYS A 4 -1.06 15.79 -26.41
C LYS A 4 -0.01 15.08 -25.56
N LYS A 5 0.07 15.44 -24.27
CA LYS A 5 0.91 14.75 -23.29
C LYS A 5 0.43 13.30 -23.26
N LYS A 6 1.18 12.37 -23.88
CA LYS A 6 0.92 10.93 -23.80
C LYS A 6 0.93 10.60 -22.31
N PHE A 7 -0.23 10.27 -21.75
CA PHE A 7 -0.30 9.70 -20.42
C PHE A 7 0.44 8.37 -20.52
N SER A 8 1.65 8.31 -19.96
CA SER A 8 2.41 7.07 -19.89
C SER A 8 1.63 6.15 -18.96
N SER A 9 0.89 5.21 -19.55
CA SER A 9 0.04 4.24 -18.87
C SER A 9 0.82 3.20 -18.06
N ASP A 10 2.15 3.22 -18.15
CA ASP A 10 3.04 2.21 -17.58
C ASP A 10 3.65 2.67 -16.24
N ILE A 11 2.92 3.48 -15.47
CA ILE A 11 3.34 3.90 -14.14
C ILE A 11 3.01 2.76 -13.17
N ASP A 12 4.04 2.04 -12.71
CA ASP A 12 3.92 1.14 -11.57
C ASP A 12 3.72 1.98 -10.30
N LEU A 13 2.47 2.10 -9.86
CA LEU A 13 2.11 2.86 -8.67
C LEU A 13 2.85 2.38 -7.42
N ASN A 14 3.24 1.10 -7.35
CA ASN A 14 4.02 0.56 -6.23
C ASN A 14 5.46 1.08 -6.21
N LYS A 15 5.98 1.55 -7.35
CA LYS A 15 7.35 2.10 -7.49
C LYS A 15 7.37 3.60 -7.80
N SER A 16 6.20 4.22 -7.88
CA SER A 16 6.05 5.61 -8.31
C SER A 16 6.55 6.65 -7.29
N SER A 17 6.80 6.24 -6.04
CA SER A 17 7.23 7.14 -4.97
C SER A 17 8.04 6.42 -3.89
N LYS A 18 8.83 7.20 -3.14
CA LYS A 18 9.45 6.76 -1.90
C LYS A 18 8.52 7.12 -0.74
N SER A 19 8.25 6.17 0.14
CA SER A 19 7.44 6.43 1.32
C SER A 19 8.15 7.36 2.28
N CYS A 20 7.37 8.20 2.97
CA CYS A 20 7.87 8.96 4.11
C CYS A 20 8.28 7.99 5.24
N SER A 21 9.23 8.38 6.10
CA SER A 21 9.69 7.52 7.21
C SER A 21 8.53 6.95 8.06
N PRO A 22 7.57 7.76 8.56
CA PRO A 22 6.46 7.20 9.33
C PRO A 22 5.54 6.31 8.48
N CYS A 23 5.27 6.70 7.23
CA CYS A 23 4.49 5.89 6.29
C CYS A 23 5.09 4.48 6.11
N LYS A 24 6.42 4.40 5.97
CA LYS A 24 7.15 3.14 5.82
C LYS A 24 6.99 2.25 7.07
N LEU A 25 7.15 2.83 8.26
CA LEU A 25 7.02 2.10 9.53
C LEU A 25 5.62 1.51 9.70
N GLU A 26 4.57 2.25 9.32
CA GLU A 26 3.20 1.72 9.39
C GLU A 26 2.96 0.60 8.37
N CYS A 27 3.49 0.72 7.14
CA CYS A 27 3.44 -0.37 6.15
C CYS A 27 4.16 -1.64 6.64
N GLU A 28 5.31 -1.52 7.31
CA GLU A 28 6.03 -2.66 7.90
C GLU A 28 5.20 -3.34 9.01
N LYS A 29 4.42 -2.59 9.79
CA LYS A 29 3.49 -3.19 10.77
C LYS A 29 2.37 -3.96 10.10
N ILE A 30 1.80 -3.43 9.01
CA ILE A 30 0.77 -4.12 8.22
C ILE A 30 1.35 -5.42 7.65
N ASP A 31 2.53 -5.37 7.05
CA ASP A 31 3.19 -6.53 6.43
C ASP A 31 3.42 -7.66 7.45
N LYS A 32 3.91 -7.30 8.66
CA LYS A 32 4.05 -8.24 9.78
C LYS A 32 2.71 -8.87 10.20
N ARG A 33 1.61 -8.11 10.19
CA ARG A 33 0.27 -8.61 10.55
C ARG A 33 -0.35 -9.50 9.47
N ILE A 34 -0.09 -9.20 8.20
CA ILE A 34 -0.46 -10.05 7.06
C ILE A 34 0.28 -11.38 7.13
N ASN A 35 1.52 -11.38 7.65
CA ASN A 35 2.30 -12.58 7.91
C ASN A 35 2.44 -13.48 6.66
N GLN A 36 2.88 -12.89 5.55
CA GLN A 36 3.07 -13.55 4.24
C GLN A 36 1.81 -14.17 3.62
N ARG A 37 0.63 -13.95 4.20
CA ARG A 37 -0.64 -14.40 3.62
C ARG A 37 -0.93 -13.63 2.33
N LYS A 38 -1.48 -14.34 1.34
CA LYS A 38 -2.04 -13.69 0.15
C LYS A 38 -3.31 -12.92 0.55
N MET A 39 -3.61 -11.83 -0.16
CA MET A 39 -4.84 -11.05 0.06
C MET A 39 -6.10 -11.90 0.00
N SER A 40 -6.15 -12.89 -0.90
CA SER A 40 -7.27 -13.84 -1.02
C SER A 40 -7.51 -14.69 0.23
N GLN A 41 -6.51 -14.80 1.12
CA GLN A 41 -6.60 -15.55 2.36
C GLN A 41 -7.06 -14.67 3.53
N ILE A 42 -7.08 -13.34 3.39
CA ILE A 42 -7.48 -12.39 4.44
C ILE A 42 -9.00 -12.30 4.46
N LYS A 43 -9.63 -12.61 5.60
CA LYS A 43 -11.07 -12.46 5.77
C LYS A 43 -11.39 -11.00 6.02
N THR A 44 -12.52 -10.52 5.52
CA THR A 44 -12.97 -9.12 5.69
C THR A 44 -12.98 -8.67 7.16
N LYS A 45 -13.34 -9.57 8.08
CA LYS A 45 -13.33 -9.30 9.53
C LYS A 45 -11.94 -9.07 10.14
N GLU A 46 -10.88 -9.51 9.48
CA GLU A 46 -9.49 -9.33 9.93
C GLU A 46 -8.92 -7.98 9.47
N VAL A 47 -9.48 -7.39 8.41
CA VAL A 47 -9.00 -6.14 7.81
C VAL A 47 -8.92 -4.99 8.84
N PRO A 48 -9.91 -4.76 9.72
CA PRO A 48 -9.80 -3.72 10.74
C PRO A 48 -8.62 -3.95 11.69
N HIS A 49 -8.33 -5.20 12.06
CA HIS A 49 -7.20 -5.53 12.93
C HIS A 49 -5.85 -5.36 12.22
N ILE A 50 -5.77 -5.76 10.95
CA ILE A 50 -4.57 -5.59 10.12
C ILE A 50 -4.27 -4.10 9.92
N LEU A 51 -5.28 -3.30 9.62
CA LEU A 51 -5.16 -1.86 9.34
C LEU A 51 -5.18 -0.97 10.59
N LYS A 52 -5.26 -1.52 11.80
CA LYS A 52 -5.17 -0.76 13.05
C LYS A 52 -3.75 -0.29 13.35
N VAL A 53 -3.17 0.51 12.47
CA VAL A 53 -1.76 0.92 12.51
C VAL A 53 -1.49 2.02 13.55
N PHE A 54 -2.51 2.80 13.86
CA PHE A 54 -2.48 3.81 14.91
C PHE A 54 -3.22 3.33 16.17
N ASN A 55 -2.61 3.54 17.33
CA ASN A 55 -3.26 3.41 18.63
C ASN A 55 -3.66 4.82 19.06
N PHE A 56 -4.90 5.19 18.76
CA PHE A 56 -5.56 6.37 19.33
C PHE A 56 -6.49 5.92 20.44
#